data_AF-A0A6B2SJZ4-F1
#
_entry.id   AF-A0A6B2SJZ4-F1
#
_cell.length_a   1.000
_cell.length_b   1.000
_cell.length_c   1.000
_cell.angle_alpha   90.00
_cell.angle_beta   90.00
_cell.angle_gamma   90.00
#
_symmetry.space_group_name_H-M   'P 1'
#
loop_
_entity.id
_entity.type
_entity.pdbx_description
1 polymer ?
#
loop_
_entity_poly.entity_id
_entity_poly.type
_entity_poly.pdbx_seq_one_letter_code
_entity_poly.pdbx_strand_id
1 'polypeptide(L)' 'MAKELTSTTTAVGTAAAARHERFGRLPERIRFEDMTEGASTGRSGTEPGAYHPEGSWKYYSCLALDLGL' A
#
# COMPACT_ATOMS: atom_id res chain seq x y z
N MET A 1 -10.81 -14.16 35.85
CA MET A 1 -9.83 -13.13 35.47
C MET A 1 -8.45 -13.70 35.13
N ALA A 2 -7.65 -14.22 36.08
CA ALA A 2 -6.29 -14.74 35.77
C ALA A 2 -6.29 -15.95 34.82
N LYS A 3 -7.23 -16.89 35.01
CA LYS A 3 -7.35 -18.11 34.19
C LYS A 3 -7.78 -17.84 32.73
N GLU A 4 -8.52 -16.77 32.50
CA GLU A 4 -8.94 -16.31 31.18
C GLU A 4 -7.78 -15.68 30.42
N LEU A 5 -6.99 -14.83 31.09
CA LEU A 5 -5.84 -14.17 30.49
C LEU A 5 -4.77 -15.18 30.01
N THR A 6 -4.54 -16.23 30.78
CA THR A 6 -3.62 -17.34 30.42
C THR A 6 -4.16 -18.15 29.23
N SER A 7 -5.47 -18.40 29.19
CA SER A 7 -6.11 -19.14 28.10
C SER A 7 -6.02 -18.39 26.77
N THR A 8 -6.29 -17.09 26.78
CA THR A 8 -6.18 -16.22 25.60
C THR A 8 -4.73 -16.11 25.11
N THR A 9 -3.76 -15.95 26.02
CA THR A 9 -2.33 -15.88 25.66
C THR A 9 -1.86 -17.19 25.00
N THR A 10 -2.32 -18.34 25.52
CA THR A 10 -2.01 -19.65 24.95
C THR A 10 -2.61 -19.81 23.55
N ALA A 11 -3.88 -19.43 23.37
CA ALA A 11 -4.56 -19.47 22.07
C ALA A 11 -3.93 -18.53 21.03
N VAL A 12 -3.48 -17.34 21.43
CA VAL A 12 -2.74 -16.42 20.55
C VAL A 12 -1.37 -17.00 20.17
N GLY A 13 -0.69 -17.65 21.12
CA GLY A 13 0.60 -18.31 20.89
C GLY A 13 0.50 -19.46 19.88
N THR A 14 -0.52 -20.32 19.99
CA THR A 14 -0.73 -21.43 19.05
C THR A 14 -1.07 -20.93 17.64
N ALA A 15 -1.92 -19.90 17.54
CA ALA A 15 -2.24 -19.27 16.26
C ALA A 15 -1.01 -18.59 15.62
N ALA A 16 -0.11 -18.00 16.42
CA ALA A 16 1.14 -17.44 15.94
C ALA A 16 2.10 -18.52 15.42
N ALA A 17 2.22 -19.66 16.11
CA ALA A 17 3.03 -20.79 15.67
C ALA A 17 2.57 -21.35 14.32
N ALA A 18 1.27 -21.58 14.15
CA ALA A 18 0.70 -22.04 12.88
C ALA A 18 0.95 -21.06 11.72
N ARG A 19 0.95 -19.75 11.98
CA ARG A 19 1.31 -18.75 10.95
C ARG A 19 2.79 -18.83 10.59
N HIS A 20 3.68 -18.96 11.57
CA HIS A 20 5.12 -19.08 11.29
C HIS A 20 5.47 -20.36 10.53
N GLU A 21 4.78 -21.48 10.78
CA GLU A 21 4.96 -22.70 9.98
C GLU A 21 4.51 -22.50 8.53
N ARG A 22 3.40 -21.79 8.31
CA ARG A 22 2.85 -21.53 6.96
C ARG A 22 3.61 -20.48 6.17
N PHE A 23 4.10 -19.44 6.82
CA PHE A 23 4.61 -18.23 6.17
C PHE A 23 6.08 -17.91 6.50
N GLY A 24 6.71 -18.69 7.37
CA GLY A 24 8.04 -18.40 7.87
C GLY A 24 8.07 -17.21 8.84
N ARG A 25 9.28 -16.66 9.05
CA ARG A 25 9.51 -15.48 9.88
C ARG A 25 9.61 -14.23 9.00
N LEU A 26 9.13 -13.10 9.52
CA LEU A 26 9.33 -11.80 8.87
C LEU A 26 10.84 -11.51 8.75
N PRO A 27 11.32 -11.03 7.59
CA PRO A 27 12.69 -10.53 7.46
C PRO A 27 13.04 -9.45 8.48
N GLU A 28 14.33 -9.19 8.65
CA GLU A 28 14.79 -8.06 9.48
C GLU A 28 14.18 -6.74 8.97
N ARG A 29 13.83 -5.83 9.88
CA ARG A 29 13.33 -4.52 9.49
C ARG A 29 14.43 -3.77 8.74
N ILE A 30 14.12 -3.34 7.52
CA ILE A 30 14.92 -2.35 6.82
C ILE A 30 14.97 -1.06 7.63
N ARG A 31 16.07 -0.30 7.51
CA ARG A 31 16.18 0.99 8.19
C ARG A 31 15.16 1.95 7.61
N PHE A 32 14.70 2.90 8.41
CA PHE A 32 13.66 3.83 7.96
C PHE A 32 14.11 4.64 6.74
N GLU A 33 15.40 4.97 6.70
CA GLU A 33 16.05 5.70 5.62
C GLU A 33 16.05 4.90 4.30
N ASP A 34 16.04 3.57 4.40
CA ASP A 34 16.00 2.65 3.27
C ASP A 34 14.55 2.28 2.86
N MET A 35 13.53 2.75 3.61
CA MET A 35 12.10 2.54 3.28
C MET A 35 11.60 3.50 2.20
N THR A 36 12.37 4.53 1.86
CA THR A 36 11.97 5.57 0.91
C THR A 36 12.89 5.57 -0.29
N GLU A 37 12.34 5.32 -1.48
CA GLU A 37 13.05 5.57 -2.73
C GLU A 37 12.89 7.05 -3.08
N GLY A 38 14.01 7.75 -3.26
CA GLY A 38 13.99 9.14 -3.70
C GLY A 38 13.52 9.23 -5.15
N ALA A 39 12.25 9.59 -5.38
CA ALA A 39 11.78 9.93 -6.71
C ALA A 39 12.53 11.17 -7.22
N SER A 40 13.31 11.02 -8.30
CA SER A 40 13.90 12.16 -8.99
C SER A 40 12.77 13.08 -9.44
N THR A 41 12.67 14.27 -8.85
CA THR A 41 11.76 15.33 -9.30
C THR A 41 12.35 16.12 -10.47
N GLY A 42 13.31 15.52 -11.19
CA GLY A 42 13.93 16.11 -12.36
C GLY A 42 12.88 16.58 -13.34
N ARG A 43 12.72 17.90 -13.49
CA ARG A 43 12.00 18.49 -14.61
C ARG A 43 12.81 18.22 -15.87
N SER A 44 12.53 17.11 -16.52
CA SER A 44 12.80 16.92 -17.95
C SER A 44 11.53 16.33 -18.55
N GLY A 45 10.87 17.14 -19.37
CA GLY A 45 9.49 16.94 -19.78
C GLY A 45 9.18 15.58 -20.39
N THR A 46 7.91 15.22 -20.19
CA THR A 46 7.14 14.30 -21.04
C THR A 46 7.57 12.84 -21.00
N GLU A 47 7.49 12.23 -19.81
CA GLU A 47 7.28 10.78 -19.72
C GLU A 47 5.93 10.43 -20.36
N PRO A 48 5.86 9.51 -21.34
CA PRO A 48 4.60 9.05 -21.91
C PRO A 48 3.79 8.33 -20.82
N GLY A 49 2.77 9.01 -20.28
CA GLY A 49 1.94 8.48 -19.18
C GLY A 49 2.00 9.29 -17.88
N ALA A 50 2.76 10.38 -17.82
CA ALA A 50 2.68 11.31 -16.69
C ALA A 50 1.26 11.87 -16.55
N TYR A 51 0.63 11.65 -15.40
CA TYR A 51 -0.72 12.13 -15.10
C TYR A 51 -0.75 13.67 -15.12
N HIS A 52 -1.42 14.24 -16.12
CA HIS A 52 -1.54 15.68 -16.32
C HIS A 52 -2.97 16.15 -15.99
N PRO A 53 -3.26 16.58 -14.75
CA PRO A 53 -4.63 16.90 -14.32
C PRO A 53 -5.24 18.04 -15.15
N GLU A 54 -4.44 19.03 -15.52
CA GLU A 54 -4.86 20.21 -16.32
C GLU A 54 -5.37 19.84 -17.75
N GLY A 55 -5.07 18.63 -18.22
CA GLY A 55 -5.46 18.14 -19.56
C GLY A 55 -6.43 16.96 -19.52
N SER A 56 -6.78 16.46 -18.33
CA SER A 56 -7.60 15.26 -18.14
C SER A 56 -9.04 15.43 -18.65
N TRP A 57 -9.55 16.66 -18.64
CA TRP A 57 -10.89 17.01 -19.16
C TRP A 57 -11.05 16.76 -20.67
N LYS A 58 -9.95 16.71 -21.43
CA LYS A 58 -9.99 16.54 -22.90
C LYS A 58 -10.37 15.13 -23.34
N TYR A 59 -10.29 14.14 -22.46
CA TYR A 59 -10.53 12.73 -22.79
C TYR A 59 -11.92 12.22 -22.35
N TYR A 60 -12.71 13.04 -21.66
CA TYR A 60 -14.08 12.70 -21.31
C TYR A 60 -15.05 13.19 -22.38
N SER A 61 -14.90 12.70 -23.60
CA SER A 61 -15.90 12.94 -24.65
C SER A 61 -17.30 12.44 -24.24
N CYS A 62 -17.37 11.41 -23.40
CA CYS A 62 -18.62 10.90 -22.83
C CYS A 62 -19.20 11.82 -21.74
N LEU A 63 -18.40 12.30 -20.78
CA LEU A 63 -18.94 13.16 -19.71
C LEU A 63 -19.46 14.52 -20.23
N ALA A 64 -18.80 15.10 -21.23
CA ALA A 64 -19.28 16.33 -21.86
C ALA A 64 -20.58 16.12 -22.65
N LEU A 65 -20.71 15.00 -23.38
CA LEU A 65 -21.96 14.62 -24.06
C LEU A 65 -23.09 14.31 -23.07
N ASP A 66 -22.78 13.66 -21.95
CA ASP A 66 -23.76 13.32 -20.90
C ASP A 66 -24.31 14.55 -20.17
N LEU A 67 -23.55 15.66 -20.14
CA LEU A 67 -23.94 16.91 -19.48
C LEU A 67 -24.55 17.96 -20.44
N GLY A 68 -24.54 17.73 -21.76
CA GLY A 68 -25.20 18.58 -22.74
C GLY A 68 -24.62 20.01 -22.88
N LEU A 69 -23.32 20.17 -22.65
CA LEU A 69 -22.57 21.42 -22.80
C LEU A 69 -22.01 21.61 -24.22
#